data_AF-A0A430HF53-F1
#
_entry.id   AF-A0A430HF53-F1
#
_cell.length_a   1.000
_cell.length_b   1.000
_cell.length_c   1.000
_cell.angle_alpha   90.00
_cell.angle_beta   90.00
_cell.angle_gamma   90.00
#
_symmetry.space_group_name_H-M   'P 1'
#
loop_
_entity.id
_entity.type
_entity.pdbx_description
1 polymer ?
#
loop_
_entity_poly.entity_id
_entity_poly.type
_entity_poly.pdbx_seq_one_letter_code
_entity_poly.pdbx_strand_id
1 'polypeptide(L)'
;MANPWFRMYAEFAHDPKVQMLPEAMQRRYLMLMCMRCSNGLVTLHETEIAFHLRISEQELSATKELFMARGFIDERWNLLNWDKRQFLSDSSAARVAKHRAAKKKVAGLAL
;
A
#
# COMPACT_ATOMS: atom_id res chain seq x y z
N MET A 1 -4.89 3.10 -10.94
CA MET A 1 -6.03 2.19 -10.65
C MET A 1 -5.68 1.48 -9.37
N ALA A 2 -6.58 1.43 -8.40
CA ALA A 2 -6.37 0.72 -7.13
C ALA A 2 -6.23 -0.78 -7.39
N ASN A 3 -5.26 -1.45 -6.74
CA ASN A 3 -5.19 -2.91 -6.74
C ASN A 3 -6.13 -3.43 -5.64
N PRO A 4 -7.04 -4.37 -5.95
CA PRO A 4 -8.00 -4.89 -4.98
C PRO A 4 -7.38 -5.81 -3.92
N TRP A 5 -6.10 -6.16 -4.07
CA TRP A 5 -5.37 -7.06 -3.19
C TRP A 5 -3.86 -6.77 -3.24
N PHE A 6 -3.13 -7.31 -2.28
CA PHE A 6 -1.67 -7.36 -2.25
C PHE A 6 -1.23 -8.76 -1.79
N ARG A 7 0.01 -9.15 -2.10
CA ARG A 7 0.59 -10.39 -1.58
C ARG A 7 0.98 -10.22 -0.12
N MET A 8 0.27 -10.93 0.75
CA MET A 8 0.71 -11.16 2.12
C MET A 8 1.57 -12.43 2.16
N TYR A 9 2.82 -12.30 2.56
CA TYR A 9 3.76 -13.41 2.63
C TYR A 9 3.64 -14.11 3.98
N ALA A 10 3.69 -15.44 3.99
CA ALA A 10 3.64 -16.25 5.22
C ALA A 10 4.76 -15.88 6.22
N GLU A 11 5.86 -15.34 5.71
CA GLU A 11 6.96 -14.75 6.49
C GLU A 11 6.47 -13.77 7.57
N PHE A 12 5.33 -13.10 7.37
CA PHE A 12 4.73 -12.22 8.36
C PHE A 12 4.59 -12.86 9.75
N ALA A 13 4.30 -14.17 9.80
CA ALA A 13 4.11 -14.92 11.05
C ALA A 13 5.41 -15.14 11.84
N HIS A 14 6.58 -15.00 11.22
CA HIS A 14 7.87 -15.31 11.84
C HIS A 14 8.99 -14.32 11.51
N ASP A 15 8.72 -13.24 10.77
CA ASP A 15 9.64 -12.13 10.55
C ASP A 15 9.94 -11.47 11.92
N PRO A 16 11.20 -11.47 12.40
CA PRO A 16 11.51 -10.95 13.73
C PRO A 16 11.14 -9.46 13.89
N LYS A 17 11.25 -8.67 12.83
CA LYS A 17 10.94 -7.24 12.86
C LYS A 17 9.45 -7.00 13.05
N VAL A 18 8.60 -7.82 12.42
CA VAL A 18 7.15 -7.81 12.59
C VAL A 18 6.75 -8.37 13.95
N GLN A 19 7.31 -9.52 14.34
CA GLN A 19 6.94 -10.20 15.59
C GLN A 19 7.41 -9.44 16.84
N MET A 20 8.42 -8.58 16.74
CA MET A 20 8.82 -7.65 17.81
C MET A 20 7.89 -6.44 17.97
N LEU A 21 6.87 -6.27 17.13
CA LEU A 21 5.86 -5.23 17.29
C LEU A 21 4.71 -5.73 18.19
N PRO A 22 4.13 -4.86 19.03
CA PRO A 22 2.83 -5.13 19.65
C PRO A 22 1.77 -5.46 18.60
N GLU A 23 0.78 -6.29 18.92
CA GLU A 23 -0.27 -6.72 17.98
C GLU A 23 -1.01 -5.53 17.34
N ALA A 24 -1.27 -4.47 18.11
CA ALA A 24 -1.87 -3.25 17.59
C ALA A 24 -1.04 -2.63 16.46
N MET A 25 0.28 -2.65 16.58
CA MET A 25 1.20 -2.14 15.56
C MET A 25 1.30 -3.08 14.36
N GLN A 26 1.25 -4.40 14.56
CA GLN A 26 1.16 -5.36 13.46
C GLN A 26 -0.11 -5.12 12.61
N ARG A 27 -1.26 -4.92 13.26
CA ARG A 27 -2.53 -4.58 12.58
C ARG A 27 -2.46 -3.23 11.87
N ARG A 28 -1.83 -2.21 12.48
CA ARG A 28 -1.61 -0.89 11.83
C ARG A 28 -0.75 -1.05 10.57
N TYR A 29 0.33 -1.84 10.62
CA TYR A 29 1.17 -2.10 9.46
C TYR A 29 0.41 -2.79 8.32
N LEU A 30 -0.40 -3.81 8.65
CA LEU A 30 -1.27 -4.48 7.68
C LEU A 30 -2.27 -3.50 7.03
N MET A 31 -2.89 -2.63 7.82
CA MET A 31 -3.80 -1.60 7.31
C MET A 31 -3.10 -0.62 6.36
N LEU A 32 -1.86 -0.22 6.64
CA LEU A 32 -1.07 0.61 5.72
C LEU A 32 -0.79 -0.11 4.40
N MET A 33 -0.52 -1.43 4.42
CA MET A 33 -0.41 -2.23 3.19
C MET A 33 -1.69 -2.21 2.35
N CYS A 34 -2.85 -2.34 3.00
CA CYS A 34 -4.15 -2.20 2.34
C CYS A 34 -4.33 -0.81 1.72
N MET A 35 -3.98 0.25 2.43
CA MET A 35 -4.06 1.62 1.90
C MET A 35 -3.08 1.83 0.75
N ARG A 36 -1.87 1.26 0.79
CA ARG A 36 -0.93 1.34 -0.32
C ARG A 36 -1.48 0.63 -1.55
N CYS A 37 -2.04 -0.58 -1.41
CA CYS A 37 -2.56 -1.33 -2.55
C CYS A 37 -3.73 -0.61 -3.22
N SER A 38 -4.55 0.10 -2.45
CA SER A 38 -5.66 0.91 -2.96
C SER A 38 -5.26 2.30 -3.47
N ASN A 39 -3.96 2.65 -3.46
CA ASN A 39 -3.40 3.99 -3.68
C ASN A 39 -3.80 5.04 -2.64
N GLY A 40 -4.44 4.66 -1.54
CA GLY A 40 -4.81 5.57 -0.46
C GLY A 40 -3.62 6.32 0.15
N LEU A 41 -2.47 5.67 0.37
CA LEU A 41 -1.31 6.37 0.97
C LEU A 41 -0.69 7.48 0.11
N VAL A 42 -1.05 7.57 -1.17
CA VAL A 42 -0.59 8.66 -2.05
C VAL A 42 -1.53 9.86 -1.98
N THR A 43 -2.80 9.64 -1.64
CA THR A 43 -3.87 10.65 -1.71
C THR A 43 -4.35 11.12 -0.35
N LEU A 44 -4.27 10.27 0.67
CA LEU A 44 -4.83 10.52 1.99
C LEU A 44 -3.92 11.44 2.81
N HIS A 45 -4.54 12.40 3.49
CA HIS A 45 -3.90 13.19 4.54
C HIS A 45 -3.79 12.36 5.83
N GLU A 46 -2.89 12.77 6.74
CA GLU A 46 -2.64 12.04 7.99
C GLU A 46 -3.89 11.91 8.86
N THR A 47 -4.77 12.91 8.86
CA THR A 47 -6.07 12.85 9.55
C THR A 47 -6.96 11.72 9.02
N GLU A 48 -6.96 11.48 7.71
CA GLU A 48 -7.70 10.39 7.07
C GLU A 48 -7.03 9.03 7.36
N ILE A 49 -5.69 8.98 7.42
CA ILE A 49 -4.95 7.77 7.84
C ILE A 49 -5.33 7.40 9.28
N ALA A 50 -5.35 8.37 10.21
CA ALA A 50 -5.77 8.17 11.59
C ALA A 50 -7.22 7.64 11.66
N PHE A 51 -8.13 8.25 10.89
CA PHE A 51 -9.52 7.81 10.78
C PHE A 51 -9.64 6.36 10.30
N HIS A 52 -8.95 5.98 9.23
CA HIS A 52 -8.98 4.61 8.71
C HIS A 52 -8.35 3.60 9.68
N LEU A 53 -7.31 4.01 10.41
CA LEU A 53 -6.71 3.20 11.47
C LEU A 53 -7.59 3.14 12.74
N ARG A 54 -8.58 4.04 12.87
CA ARG A 54 -9.42 4.22 14.08
C ARG A 54 -8.58 4.53 15.32
N ILE A 55 -7.69 5.49 15.19
CA ILE A 55 -6.80 5.96 16.25
C ILE A 55 -6.78 7.48 16.31
N SER A 56 -6.31 8.03 17.41
CA SER A 56 -6.05 9.47 17.53
C SER A 56 -4.86 9.92 16.67
N GLU A 57 -4.76 11.23 16.41
CA GLU A 57 -3.60 11.81 15.73
C GLU A 57 -2.30 11.63 16.53
N GLN A 58 -2.39 11.69 17.86
CA GLN A 58 -1.26 11.44 18.76
C GLN A 58 -0.75 9.99 18.61
N GLU A 59 -1.67 9.02 18.57
CA GLU A 59 -1.32 7.63 18.30
C GLU A 59 -0.78 7.42 16.89
N LEU A 60 -1.28 8.17 15.89
CA LEU A 60 -0.74 8.12 14.53
C LEU A 60 0.69 8.62 14.50
N SER A 61 0.99 9.73 15.18
CA SER A 61 2.36 10.27 15.28
C SER A 61 3.31 9.24 15.89
N ALA A 62 2.94 8.65 17.03
CA ALA A 62 3.74 7.60 17.67
C ALA A 62 3.89 6.35 16.77
N THR A 63 2.86 6.01 16.00
CA THR A 63 2.91 4.93 15.01
C THR A 63 3.93 5.26 13.90
N LYS A 64 3.88 6.48 13.38
CA LYS A 64 4.78 6.95 12.31
C LYS A 64 6.23 6.91 12.76
N GLU A 65 6.52 7.46 13.95
CA GLU A 65 7.85 7.45 14.55
C GLU A 65 8.40 6.03 14.72
N LEU A 66 7.60 5.13 15.30
CA LEU A 66 8.00 3.73 15.49
C LEU A 66 8.28 3.03 14.15
N PHE A 67 7.41 3.21 13.16
CA PHE A 67 7.56 2.56 11.86
C PHE A 67 8.73 3.13 11.05
N MET A 68 9.00 4.43 11.13
CA MET A 68 10.20 5.03 10.55
C MET A 68 11.46 4.50 11.23
N ALA A 69 11.51 4.51 12.57
CA ALA A 69 12.66 4.05 13.34
C ALA A 69 12.99 2.57 13.09
N ARG A 70 11.96 1.74 12.89
CA ARG A 70 12.14 0.34 12.52
C ARG A 70 12.40 0.16 11.03
N GLY A 71 12.12 1.14 10.16
CA GLY A 71 12.29 1.02 8.71
C GLY A 71 11.18 0.21 8.03
N PHE A 72 9.92 0.41 8.43
CA PHE A 72 8.75 -0.08 7.73
C PHE A 72 8.22 0.92 6.69
N ILE A 73 8.33 2.22 7.00
CA ILE A 73 7.90 3.32 6.14
C ILE A 73 8.96 4.42 6.05
N ASP A 74 8.86 5.30 5.06
CA ASP A 74 9.54 6.60 5.04
C ASP A 74 8.66 7.75 5.57
N GLU A 75 9.19 8.98 5.57
CA GLU A 75 8.49 10.20 6.00
C GLU A 75 7.20 10.49 5.23
N ARG A 76 7.10 9.97 4.00
CA ARG A 76 5.99 10.15 3.06
C ARG A 76 5.02 8.97 3.09
N TRP A 77 5.09 8.12 4.12
CA TRP A 77 4.25 6.92 4.28
C TRP A 77 4.46 5.85 3.19
N ASN A 78 5.55 5.89 2.43
CA ASN A 78 5.85 4.81 1.49
C ASN A 78 6.32 3.58 2.26
N LEU A 79 5.70 2.43 1.97
CA LEU A 79 6.12 1.14 2.53
C LEU A 79 7.45 0.71 1.92
N LEU A 80 8.47 0.55 2.77
CA LEU A 80 9.78 0.11 2.32
C LEU A 80 9.72 -1.34 1.83
N ASN A 81 10.45 -1.64 0.74
CA ASN A 81 10.45 -2.93 0.05
C ASN A 81 9.12 -3.36 -0.59
N TRP A 82 8.13 -2.46 -0.72
CA TRP A 82 6.86 -2.76 -1.38
C TRP A 82 7.03 -3.30 -2.80
N ASP A 83 7.76 -2.58 -3.67
CA ASP A 83 7.90 -2.95 -5.08
C ASP A 83 8.69 -4.25 -5.31
N LYS A 84 9.55 -4.64 -4.35
CA LYS A 84 10.24 -5.93 -4.38
C LYS A 84 9.32 -7.11 -4.05
N ARG A 85 8.23 -6.85 -3.32
CA ARG A 85 7.26 -7.84 -2.84
C ARG A 85 5.96 -7.84 -3.64
N GLN A 86 5.68 -6.79 -4.40
CA GLN A 86 4.45 -6.68 -5.21
C GLN A 86 4.81 -6.63 -6.69
N PHE A 87 4.64 -7.75 -7.40
CA PHE A 87 4.99 -7.85 -8.81
C PHE A 87 4.07 -7.01 -9.69
N LEU A 88 4.64 -6.39 -10.73
CA LEU A 88 3.92 -5.57 -11.73
C LEU A 88 2.76 -6.33 -12.40
N SER A 89 2.83 -7.66 -12.51
CA SER A 89 1.77 -8.51 -13.04
C SER A 89 0.45 -8.39 -12.29
N ASP A 90 0.48 -7.96 -11.02
CA ASP A 90 -0.71 -7.81 -10.19
C ASP A 90 -1.50 -6.57 -10.56
N SER A 91 -0.86 -5.61 -11.21
CA SER A 91 -1.54 -4.45 -11.74
C SER A 91 -2.11 -4.77 -13.12
N SER A 92 -3.43 -4.75 -13.21
CA SER A 92 -4.11 -4.79 -14.52
C SER A 92 -3.93 -3.50 -15.34
N ALA A 93 -3.28 -2.47 -14.81
CA ALA A 93 -3.16 -1.15 -15.43
C ALA A 93 -2.49 -1.20 -16.81
N ALA A 94 -1.36 -1.89 -16.94
CA ALA A 94 -0.64 -2.01 -18.22
C ALA A 94 -1.48 -2.78 -19.26
N ARG A 95 -2.13 -3.87 -18.84
CA ARG A 95 -3.05 -4.65 -19.69
C ARG A 95 -4.23 -3.81 -20.16
N VAL A 96 -4.87 -3.07 -19.25
CA VAL A 96 -6.01 -2.21 -19.58
C VAL A 96 -5.59 -1.06 -20.48
N ALA A 97 -4.42 -0.44 -20.24
CA ALA A 97 -3.88 0.61 -21.10
C ALA A 97 -3.63 0.09 -22.53
N LYS A 98 -3.00 -1.09 -22.67
CA LYS A 98 -2.79 -1.75 -23.97
C LYS A 98 -4.12 -2.07 -24.67
N HIS A 99 -5.09 -2.61 -23.94
CA HIS A 99 -6.42 -2.89 -24.47
C HIS A 99 -7.15 -1.62 -24.94
N ARG A 100 -7.09 -0.53 -24.16
CA ARG A 100 -7.66 0.78 -24.54
C ARG A 100 -6.97 1.36 -25.77
N ALA A 101 -5.64 1.30 -25.84
CA ALA A 101 -4.87 1.75 -26.99
C ALA A 101 -5.21 0.96 -28.26
N ALA A 102 -5.36 -0.36 -28.15
CA ALA A 102 -5.79 -1.22 -29.26
C ALA A 102 -7.22 -0.85 -29.74
N LYS A 103 -8.18 -0.68 -28.83
CA LYS A 103 -9.54 -0.24 -29.20
C LYS A 103 -9.55 1.13 -29.89
N LYS A 104 -8.72 2.08 -29.43
CA LYS A 104 -8.61 3.41 -30.05
C LYS A 104 -8.05 3.35 -31.47
N LYS A 105 -7.06 2.48 -31.74
CA LYS A 105 -6.53 2.26 -33.09
C LYS A 105 -7.58 1.64 -34.03
N VAL A 106 -8.32 0.64 -33.56
CA VAL A 106 -9.39 0.00 -34.36
C VAL A 106 -10.52 1.00 -34.67
N ALA A 107 -10.93 1.81 -33.70
CA ALA A 107 -11.94 2.85 -33.91
C ALA A 107 -11.47 3.97 -34.85
N GLY A 108 -10.17 4.31 -34.86
CA GLY A 108 -9.59 5.29 -35.78
C GLY A 108 -9.32 4.79 -37.20
N LEU A 109 -9.39 3.48 -37.44
CA LEU A 109 -9.28 2.82 -38.76
C LEU A 109 -10.64 2.65 -39.46
N ALA A 110 -11.73 3.05 -38.81
CA ALA A 110 -13.10 2.95 -39.33
C ALA A 110 -13.62 4.27 -39.95
N LEU A 111 -12.72 5.19 -40.30
CA LEU A 111 -12.94 6.42 -41.09
C LEU A 111 -12.01 6.38 -42.31
#